data_AF-A0A7X6V778-F1
#
_entry.id   AF-A0A7X6V778-F1
#
_cell.length_a   1.000
_cell.length_b   1.000
_cell.length_c   1.000
_cell.angle_alpha   90.00
_cell.angle_beta   90.00
_cell.angle_gamma   90.00
#
_symmetry.space_group_name_H-M   'P 1'
#
loop_
_entity.id
_entity.type
_entity.pdbx_description
1 polymer ?
#
loop_
_entity_poly.entity_id
_entity_poly.type
_entity_poly.pdbx_seq_one_letter_code
_entity_poly.pdbx_strand_id
1 'polypeptide(L)'
;MKKVLFALLGTSPSVLTETIWALSREDPAVIPDRVVALTTTIGRESVIQALLSGKTTGWQRLLKTLERDGHNLESKLRFGDTSESIRLFPSPCGTYDLEDIATSAHNDAAADFIMRELRGFTENPETSVLASIAGGRKTMSALLMSCMSLLGRRQDRVLHVLVNSPYDTPVEPQFLFPEKGVKYKTRTGESIAVRPEIELIDVPFVRMRGWYEDSFKSDPHSYERLVAGVQ
;
A
#
# COMPACT_ATOMS: atom_id res chain seq x y z
N MET A 1 17.39 -8.36 6.89
CA MET A 1 15.94 -8.11 6.93
C MET A 1 15.42 -7.51 5.62
N LYS A 2 14.55 -8.22 4.91
CA LYS A 2 13.86 -7.79 3.68
C LYS A 2 12.68 -6.88 4.04
N LYS A 3 12.47 -5.82 3.27
CA LYS A 3 11.35 -4.89 3.45
C LYS A 3 10.27 -5.14 2.41
N VAL A 4 9.02 -5.28 2.85
CA VAL A 4 7.86 -5.45 1.97
C VAL A 4 6.96 -4.24 2.15
N LEU A 5 6.69 -3.52 1.06
CA LEU A 5 5.63 -2.53 1.03
C LEU A 5 4.31 -3.26 0.81
N PHE A 6 3.47 -3.29 1.85
CA PHE A 6 2.14 -3.89 1.84
C PHE A 6 1.11 -2.76 1.74
N ALA A 7 0.57 -2.52 0.56
CA ALA A 7 -0.25 -1.35 0.27
C ALA A 7 -1.70 -1.74 -0.03
N LEU A 8 -2.66 -1.01 0.54
CA LEU A 8 -4.03 -1.00 0.03
C LEU A 8 -4.12 -0.02 -1.12
N LEU A 9 -4.74 -0.43 -2.23
CA LEU A 9 -4.98 0.43 -3.39
C LEU A 9 -6.47 0.51 -3.70
N GLY A 10 -6.89 1.70 -4.13
CA GLY A 10 -8.19 1.96 -4.73
C GLY A 10 -8.01 2.36 -6.19
N THR A 11 -8.81 3.32 -6.65
CA THR A 11 -8.74 3.86 -8.02
C THR A 11 -7.62 4.88 -8.23
N SER A 12 -6.95 5.34 -7.16
CA SER A 12 -5.78 6.21 -7.21
C SER A 12 -4.49 5.42 -6.99
N PRO A 13 -3.87 4.83 -8.03
CA PRO A 13 -2.65 4.04 -7.88
C PRO A 13 -1.40 4.90 -7.57
N SER A 14 -1.50 6.23 -7.69
CA SER A 14 -0.41 7.16 -7.41
C SER A 14 0.10 7.06 -5.97
N VAL A 15 -0.77 6.73 -5.01
CA VAL A 15 -0.39 6.54 -3.61
C VAL A 15 0.74 5.52 -3.43
N LEU A 16 0.84 4.54 -4.33
CA LEU A 16 1.92 3.55 -4.33
C LEU A 16 3.27 4.20 -4.68
N THR A 17 3.31 4.96 -5.77
CA THR A 17 4.51 5.63 -6.26
C THR A 17 4.90 6.80 -5.36
N GLU A 18 3.93 7.52 -4.81
CA GLU A 18 4.10 8.55 -3.78
C GLU A 18 4.77 7.99 -2.52
N THR A 19 4.26 6.86 -2.00
CA THR A 19 4.81 6.19 -0.81
C THR A 19 6.27 5.76 -1.06
N ILE A 20 6.56 5.11 -2.19
CA ILE A 20 7.92 4.64 -2.52
C ILE A 20 8.88 5.83 -2.70
N TRP A 21 8.42 6.88 -3.38
CA TRP A 21 9.21 8.09 -3.55
C TRP A 21 9.55 8.70 -2.19
N ALA A 22 8.58 8.85 -1.28
CA ALA A 22 8.84 9.44 0.02
C ALA A 22 9.77 8.58 0.88
N LEU A 23 9.59 7.26 0.88
CA LEU A 23 10.49 6.32 1.56
C LEU A 23 11.95 6.42 1.04
N SER A 24 12.14 6.68 -0.25
CA SER A 24 13.48 6.87 -0.83
C SER A 24 14.18 8.14 -0.34
N ARG A 25 13.43 9.10 0.22
CA ARG A 25 13.93 10.40 0.73
C ARG A 25 14.15 10.42 2.23
N GLU A 26 13.85 9.33 2.94
CA GLU A 26 14.25 9.18 4.35
C GLU A 26 15.79 9.18 4.49
N ASP A 27 16.26 9.45 5.71
CA ASP A 27 17.66 9.30 6.08
C ASP A 27 17.80 8.32 7.26
N PRO A 28 18.25 7.08 7.04
CA PRO A 28 18.67 6.52 5.76
C PRO A 28 17.49 6.17 4.83
N ALA A 29 17.72 6.23 3.52
CA ALA A 29 16.71 5.92 2.51
C ALA A 29 16.18 4.48 2.64
N VAL A 30 14.86 4.33 2.52
CA VAL A 30 14.17 3.03 2.60
C VAL A 30 13.67 2.62 1.21
N ILE A 31 14.32 1.62 0.60
CA ILE A 31 13.85 1.03 -0.66
C ILE A 31 13.31 -0.39 -0.38
N PRO A 32 11.99 -0.63 -0.54
CA PRO A 32 11.39 -1.95 -0.39
C PRO A 32 12.01 -2.98 -1.35
N ASP A 33 12.17 -4.22 -0.88
CA ASP A 33 12.59 -5.35 -1.72
C ASP A 33 11.46 -5.82 -2.64
N ARG A 34 10.21 -5.73 -2.15
CA ARG A 34 9.01 -6.18 -2.84
C ARG A 34 7.85 -5.24 -2.52
N VAL A 35 6.95 -5.12 -3.48
CA VAL A 35 5.67 -4.44 -3.31
C VAL A 35 4.53 -5.44 -3.46
N VAL A 36 3.57 -5.37 -2.54
CA VAL A 36 2.36 -6.19 -2.53
C VAL A 36 1.18 -5.25 -2.35
N ALA A 37 0.34 -5.17 -3.37
CA ALA A 37 -0.85 -4.34 -3.40
C ALA A 37 -2.09 -5.21 -3.22
N LEU A 38 -2.94 -4.87 -2.25
CA LEU A 38 -4.27 -5.44 -2.08
C LEU A 38 -5.29 -4.48 -2.67
N THR A 39 -6.14 -4.97 -3.59
CA THR A 39 -7.06 -4.13 -4.36
C THR A 39 -8.27 -4.91 -4.88
N THR A 40 -9.29 -4.23 -5.36
CA THR A 40 -10.38 -4.83 -6.15
C THR A 40 -9.98 -4.97 -7.62
N THR A 41 -10.78 -5.67 -8.43
CA THR A 41 -10.54 -5.81 -9.87
C THR A 41 -10.45 -4.45 -10.57
N ILE A 42 -11.36 -3.51 -10.24
CA ILE A 42 -11.34 -2.12 -10.75
C ILE A 42 -10.04 -1.39 -10.38
N GLY A 43 -9.56 -1.57 -9.14
CA GLY A 43 -8.30 -0.96 -8.73
C GLY A 43 -7.08 -1.59 -9.43
N ARG A 44 -7.11 -2.90 -9.73
CA ARG A 44 -6.06 -3.56 -10.55
C ARG A 44 -6.00 -2.97 -11.95
N GLU A 45 -7.15 -2.75 -12.60
CA GLU A 45 -7.20 -2.07 -13.90
C GLU A 45 -6.57 -0.67 -13.84
N SER A 46 -6.90 0.08 -12.78
CA SER A 46 -6.33 1.42 -12.54
C SER A 46 -4.81 1.37 -12.38
N VAL A 47 -4.28 0.40 -11.62
CA VAL A 47 -2.83 0.16 -11.44
C VAL A 47 -2.17 -0.17 -12.77
N ILE A 48 -2.74 -1.10 -13.54
CA ILE A 48 -2.19 -1.51 -14.83
C ILE A 48 -2.14 -0.33 -15.79
N GLN A 49 -3.22 0.45 -15.88
CA GLN A 49 -3.30 1.59 -16.77
C GLN A 49 -2.28 2.69 -16.41
N ALA A 50 -2.17 3.04 -15.12
CA ALA A 50 -1.32 4.15 -14.70
C ALA A 50 0.17 3.77 -14.58
N LEU A 51 0.46 2.55 -14.11
CA LEU A 51 1.82 2.18 -13.68
C LEU A 51 2.50 1.15 -14.60
N LEU A 52 1.76 0.29 -15.30
CA LEU A 52 2.33 -0.87 -16.01
C LEU A 52 2.08 -0.89 -17.52
N SER A 53 1.20 -0.02 -18.04
CA SER A 53 0.86 0.08 -19.46
C SER A 53 1.60 1.21 -20.17
N GLY A 54 1.76 1.08 -21.49
CA GLY A 54 2.36 2.09 -22.37
C GLY A 54 3.85 1.88 -22.66
N LYS A 55 4.41 2.73 -23.55
CA LYS A 55 5.82 2.63 -23.98
C LYS A 55 6.83 2.95 -22.87
N THR A 56 6.48 3.88 -21.99
CA THR A 56 7.26 4.22 -20.80
C THR A 56 6.29 4.35 -19.65
N THR A 57 6.25 3.30 -18.84
CA THR A 57 5.22 3.15 -17.81
C THR A 57 5.49 4.08 -16.62
N GLY A 58 4.45 4.40 -15.83
CA GLY A 58 4.62 5.16 -14.59
C GLY A 58 5.61 4.50 -13.63
N TRP A 59 5.60 3.17 -13.56
CA TRP A 59 6.57 2.40 -12.77
C TRP A 59 8.01 2.56 -13.26
N GLN A 60 8.25 2.44 -14.58
CA GLN A 60 9.58 2.64 -15.15
C GLN A 60 10.12 4.06 -14.93
N ARG A 61 9.25 5.07 -14.97
CA ARG A 61 9.60 6.46 -14.64
C ARG A 61 10.06 6.60 -13.19
N LEU A 62 9.36 5.97 -12.25
CA LEU A 62 9.76 5.94 -10.84
C LEU A 62 11.15 5.29 -10.70
N LEU A 63 11.34 4.09 -11.23
CA LEU A 63 12.62 3.37 -11.13
C LEU A 63 13.79 4.21 -11.68
N LYS A 64 13.65 4.77 -12.89
CA LYS A 64 14.68 5.64 -13.48
C LYS A 64 14.95 6.89 -12.64
N THR A 65 13.94 7.44 -11.97
CA THR A 65 14.11 8.60 -11.09
C THR A 65 14.93 8.21 -9.87
N LEU A 66 14.62 7.08 -9.23
CA LEU A 66 15.35 6.59 -8.07
C LEU A 66 16.80 6.19 -8.40
N GLU A 67 17.05 5.57 -9.55
CA GLU A 67 18.41 5.27 -10.03
C GLU A 67 19.23 6.55 -10.23
N ARG A 68 18.63 7.59 -10.84
CA ARG A 68 19.26 8.89 -11.04
C ARG A 68 19.57 9.62 -9.73
N ASP A 69 18.75 9.41 -8.70
CA ASP A 69 18.99 9.94 -7.37
C ASP A 69 20.03 9.12 -6.58
N GLY A 70 20.61 8.07 -7.18
CA GLY A 70 21.75 7.31 -6.65
C GLY A 70 21.37 6.02 -5.89
N HIS A 71 20.11 5.61 -5.93
CA HIS A 71 19.67 4.39 -5.26
C HIS A 71 20.03 3.13 -6.09
N ASN A 72 20.62 2.12 -5.44
CA ASN A 72 20.78 0.80 -6.04
C ASN A 72 19.45 0.03 -5.96
N LEU A 73 18.86 -0.27 -7.12
CA LEU A 73 17.59 -0.97 -7.24
C LEU A 73 17.74 -2.47 -7.57
N GLU A 74 18.96 -3.01 -7.58
CA GLU A 74 19.18 -4.44 -7.83
C GLU A 74 18.41 -5.28 -6.82
N SER A 75 17.55 -6.17 -7.33
CA SER A 75 16.66 -7.03 -6.52
C SER A 75 15.69 -6.27 -5.58
N LYS A 76 15.47 -4.97 -5.81
CA LYS A 76 14.50 -4.13 -5.11
C LYS A 76 13.24 -3.91 -5.94
N LEU A 77 12.19 -3.41 -5.27
CA LEU A 77 10.96 -2.96 -5.91
C LEU A 77 10.35 -4.01 -6.86
N ARG A 78 10.41 -5.30 -6.49
CA ARG A 78 9.74 -6.36 -7.25
C ARG A 78 8.23 -6.12 -7.26
N PHE A 79 7.70 -5.78 -8.43
CA PHE A 79 6.29 -5.45 -8.67
C PHE A 79 5.95 -5.65 -10.15
N GLY A 80 4.74 -6.12 -10.44
CA GLY A 80 4.23 -6.32 -11.80
C GLY A 80 2.80 -6.82 -11.78
N ASP A 81 2.21 -7.07 -12.95
CA ASP A 81 0.86 -7.61 -13.08
C ASP A 81 0.85 -9.13 -12.82
N THR A 82 1.09 -9.52 -11.56
CA THR A 82 1.09 -10.90 -11.09
C THR A 82 0.31 -11.02 -9.80
N SER A 83 -0.30 -12.18 -9.53
CA SER A 83 -0.99 -12.46 -8.24
C SER A 83 -0.08 -12.35 -7.02
N GLU A 84 1.22 -12.43 -7.26
CA GLU A 84 2.28 -12.32 -6.29
C GLU A 84 2.54 -10.85 -5.85
N SER A 85 2.17 -9.88 -6.69
CA SER A 85 2.36 -8.44 -6.46
C SER A 85 1.04 -7.68 -6.32
N ILE A 86 -0.01 -8.11 -7.02
CA ILE A 86 -1.36 -7.54 -6.98
C ILE A 86 -2.30 -8.65 -6.53
N ARG A 87 -2.82 -8.53 -5.32
CA ARG A 87 -3.71 -9.48 -4.66
C ARG A 87 -5.11 -8.92 -4.64
N LEU A 88 -6.06 -9.69 -5.17
CA LEU A 88 -7.44 -9.25 -5.31
C LEU A 88 -8.27 -9.64 -4.09
N PHE A 89 -9.11 -8.74 -3.62
CA PHE A 89 -10.06 -9.04 -2.54
C PHE A 89 -11.09 -10.07 -3.01
N PRO A 90 -11.22 -11.22 -2.34
CA PRO A 90 -12.16 -12.25 -2.74
C PRO A 90 -13.57 -11.92 -2.27
N SER A 91 -14.57 -12.50 -2.92
CA SER A 91 -15.95 -12.53 -2.45
C SER A 91 -16.07 -13.30 -1.12
N PRO A 92 -17.15 -13.10 -0.35
CA PRO A 92 -17.33 -13.80 0.93
C PRO A 92 -17.26 -15.33 0.84
N CYS A 93 -17.66 -15.91 -0.30
CA CYS A 93 -17.56 -17.34 -0.55
C CYS A 93 -16.25 -17.76 -1.24
N GLY A 94 -15.36 -16.82 -1.57
CA GLY A 94 -14.05 -17.07 -2.18
C GLY A 94 -14.10 -17.52 -3.65
N THR A 95 -15.25 -17.39 -4.32
CA THR A 95 -15.44 -17.94 -5.68
C THR A 95 -15.07 -16.97 -6.80
N TYR A 96 -15.01 -15.67 -6.51
CA TYR A 96 -14.64 -14.61 -7.47
C TYR A 96 -13.98 -13.44 -6.74
N ASP A 97 -13.32 -12.56 -7.48
CA ASP A 97 -12.71 -11.35 -6.95
C ASP A 97 -13.70 -10.17 -6.99
N LEU A 98 -13.73 -9.38 -5.93
CA LEU A 98 -14.62 -8.24 -5.78
C LEU A 98 -14.23 -7.10 -6.72
N GLU A 99 -15.23 -6.53 -7.38
CA GLU A 99 -15.12 -5.24 -8.08
C GLU A 99 -15.15 -4.07 -7.09
N ASP A 100 -15.93 -4.22 -6.00
CA ASP A 100 -16.07 -3.22 -4.96
C ASP A 100 -16.44 -3.83 -3.58
N ILE A 101 -16.03 -3.17 -2.50
CA ILE A 101 -16.24 -3.59 -1.10
C ILE A 101 -17.34 -2.72 -0.47
N ALA A 102 -18.57 -2.96 -0.91
CA ALA A 102 -19.72 -2.10 -0.59
C ALA A 102 -20.64 -2.61 0.53
N THR A 103 -20.56 -3.89 0.89
CA THR A 103 -21.46 -4.53 1.87
C THR A 103 -20.71 -4.97 3.13
N SER A 104 -21.41 -5.20 4.25
CA SER A 104 -20.78 -5.72 5.48
C SER A 104 -20.08 -7.05 5.23
N ALA A 105 -20.73 -7.98 4.52
CA ALA A 105 -20.13 -9.27 4.18
C ALA A 105 -18.83 -9.12 3.36
N HIS A 106 -18.76 -8.13 2.45
CA HIS A 106 -17.52 -7.84 1.73
C HIS A 106 -16.44 -7.29 2.67
N ASN A 107 -16.81 -6.49 3.68
CA ASN A 107 -15.85 -5.95 4.65
C ASN A 107 -15.30 -7.07 5.56
N ASP A 108 -16.14 -8.00 5.99
CA ASP A 108 -15.72 -9.15 6.81
C ASP A 108 -14.75 -10.04 6.03
N ALA A 109 -15.09 -10.38 4.78
CA ALA A 109 -14.23 -11.13 3.88
C ALA A 109 -12.90 -10.40 3.61
N ALA A 110 -12.94 -9.08 3.45
CA ALA A 110 -11.75 -8.27 3.26
C ALA A 110 -10.87 -8.21 4.52
N ALA A 111 -11.46 -8.17 5.72
CA ALA A 111 -10.71 -8.21 6.97
C ALA A 111 -9.92 -9.51 7.12
N ASP A 112 -10.59 -10.64 6.89
CA ASP A 112 -9.96 -11.97 6.92
C ASP A 112 -8.88 -12.11 5.84
N PHE A 113 -9.13 -11.55 4.65
CA PHE A 113 -8.15 -11.50 3.57
C PHE A 113 -6.90 -10.71 4.00
N ILE A 114 -7.06 -9.46 4.46
CA ILE A 114 -5.94 -8.61 4.89
C ILE A 114 -5.14 -9.31 5.99
N MET A 115 -5.81 -9.85 7.00
CA MET A 115 -5.18 -10.56 8.11
C MET A 115 -4.33 -11.73 7.62
N ARG A 116 -4.86 -12.56 6.74
CA ARG A 116 -4.14 -13.71 6.17
C ARG A 116 -2.95 -13.28 5.31
N GLU A 117 -3.14 -12.32 4.42
CA GLU A 117 -2.06 -11.85 3.54
C GLU A 117 -0.94 -11.16 4.33
N LEU A 118 -1.28 -10.40 5.37
CA LEU A 118 -0.33 -9.74 6.28
C LEU A 118 0.42 -10.76 7.15
N ARG A 119 -0.28 -11.77 7.68
CA ARG A 119 0.30 -12.88 8.45
C ARG A 119 1.45 -13.55 7.70
N GLY A 120 1.28 -13.84 6.42
CA GLY A 120 2.32 -14.46 5.58
C GLY A 120 3.65 -13.68 5.51
N PHE A 121 3.65 -12.38 5.81
CA PHE A 121 4.89 -11.58 5.94
C PHE A 121 5.34 -11.42 7.38
N THR A 122 4.40 -11.26 8.32
CA THR A 122 4.72 -11.01 9.72
C THR A 122 5.16 -12.26 10.49
N GLU A 123 4.89 -13.47 9.99
CA GLU A 123 5.44 -14.71 10.55
C GLU A 123 6.92 -14.90 10.23
N ASN A 124 7.44 -14.28 9.16
CA ASN A 124 8.86 -14.36 8.83
C ASN A 124 9.67 -13.30 9.59
N PRO A 125 10.53 -13.67 10.57
CA PRO A 125 11.30 -12.71 11.35
C PRO A 125 12.30 -11.91 10.51
N GLU A 126 12.72 -12.43 9.35
CA GLU A 126 13.61 -11.75 8.42
C GLU A 126 12.93 -10.74 7.49
N THR A 127 11.62 -10.53 7.67
CA THR A 127 10.84 -9.53 6.93
C THR A 127 10.42 -8.39 7.83
N SER A 128 10.40 -7.17 7.31
CA SER A 128 9.76 -5.98 7.90
C SER A 128 8.68 -5.49 6.94
N VAL A 129 7.49 -5.23 7.47
CA VAL A 129 6.32 -4.76 6.74
C VAL A 129 6.22 -3.25 6.85
N LEU A 130 6.10 -2.60 5.70
CA LEU A 130 5.75 -1.20 5.55
C LEU A 130 4.29 -1.17 5.06
N ALA A 131 3.33 -1.01 5.96
CA ALA A 131 1.90 -1.11 5.65
C ALA A 131 1.35 0.26 5.24
N SER A 132 1.01 0.47 3.97
CA SER A 132 0.42 1.73 3.50
C SER A 132 -1.11 1.69 3.55
N ILE A 133 -1.69 2.62 4.32
CA ILE A 133 -3.14 2.76 4.53
C ILE A 133 -3.77 3.86 3.65
N ALA A 134 -3.05 4.36 2.65
CA ALA A 134 -3.43 5.53 1.87
C ALA A 134 -4.46 5.27 0.75
N GLY A 135 -4.67 4.01 0.34
CA GLY A 135 -5.56 3.65 -0.76
C GLY A 135 -6.76 2.78 -0.34
N GLY A 136 -7.75 2.72 -1.24
CA GLY A 136 -8.96 1.92 -1.08
C GLY A 136 -10.10 2.67 -0.37
N ARG A 137 -11.18 1.94 -0.03
CA ARG A 137 -12.24 2.49 0.83
C ARG A 137 -11.65 2.75 2.22
N LYS A 138 -12.09 3.82 2.88
CA LYS A 138 -11.64 4.20 4.25
C LYS A 138 -11.72 3.04 5.25
N THR A 139 -12.74 2.18 5.10
CA THR A 139 -12.89 0.98 5.92
C THR A 139 -11.72 0.00 5.78
N MET A 140 -11.13 -0.14 4.58
CA MET A 140 -9.97 -1.03 4.37
C MET A 140 -8.74 -0.52 5.15
N SER A 141 -8.51 0.80 5.16
CA SER A 141 -7.46 1.42 5.96
C SER A 141 -7.65 1.15 7.45
N ALA A 142 -8.89 1.23 7.95
CA ALA A 142 -9.22 0.89 9.34
C ALA A 142 -8.97 -0.60 9.64
N LEU A 143 -9.36 -1.51 8.73
CA LEU A 143 -9.12 -2.94 8.88
C LEU A 143 -7.62 -3.29 8.87
N LEU A 144 -6.83 -2.70 7.95
CA LEU A 144 -5.39 -2.90 7.93
C LEU A 144 -4.72 -2.36 9.19
N MET A 145 -5.15 -1.19 9.70
CA MET A 145 -4.67 -0.67 10.98
C MET A 145 -4.96 -1.64 12.15
N SER A 146 -6.16 -2.22 12.16
CA SER A 146 -6.53 -3.22 13.16
C SER A 146 -5.68 -4.49 13.03
N CYS A 147 -5.52 -5.03 11.83
CA CYS A 147 -4.65 -6.18 11.56
C CYS A 147 -3.19 -5.91 11.96
N MET A 148 -2.69 -4.70 11.71
CA MET A 148 -1.36 -4.26 12.14
C MET A 148 -1.25 -4.18 13.66
N SER A 149 -2.30 -3.75 14.35
CA SER A 149 -2.32 -3.76 15.81
C SER A 149 -2.21 -5.17 16.40
N LEU A 150 -2.75 -6.16 15.69
CA LEU A 150 -2.72 -7.57 16.09
C LEU A 150 -1.44 -8.30 15.71
N LEU A 151 -0.94 -8.09 14.49
CA LEU A 151 0.17 -8.86 13.90
C LEU A 151 1.48 -8.09 13.76
N GLY A 152 1.42 -6.77 13.79
CA GLY A 152 2.55 -5.89 13.58
C GLY A 152 3.59 -6.02 14.70
N ARG A 153 4.84 -6.14 14.29
CA ARG A 153 5.99 -6.30 15.18
C ARG A 153 6.74 -4.98 15.33
N ARG A 154 7.80 -4.99 16.13
CA ARG A 154 8.59 -3.79 16.44
C ARG A 154 9.23 -3.16 15.19
N GLN A 155 9.64 -3.98 14.22
CA GLN A 155 10.23 -3.54 12.96
C GLN A 155 9.22 -3.13 11.89
N ASP A 156 7.93 -3.37 12.11
CA ASP A 156 6.88 -3.08 11.14
C ASP A 156 6.33 -1.65 11.36
N ARG A 157 6.01 -0.97 10.27
CA ARG A 157 5.55 0.43 10.22
C ARG A 157 4.18 0.50 9.56
N VAL A 158 3.34 1.44 10.02
CA VAL A 158 2.12 1.84 9.32
C VAL A 158 2.36 3.23 8.74
N LEU A 159 2.13 3.36 7.45
CA LEU A 159 2.47 4.54 6.65
C LEU A 159 1.20 5.15 6.07
N HIS A 160 1.13 6.48 6.12
CA HIS A 160 0.14 7.24 5.37
C HIS A 160 0.84 8.33 4.58
N VAL A 161 0.63 8.34 3.26
CA VAL A 161 1.19 9.36 2.38
C VAL A 161 0.16 10.45 2.14
N LEU A 162 0.61 11.71 2.23
CA LEU A 162 -0.16 12.89 1.90
C LEU A 162 0.58 13.66 0.80
N VAL A 163 -0.19 14.25 -0.10
CA VAL A 163 0.32 15.13 -1.14
C VAL A 163 -0.39 16.48 -1.03
N ASN A 164 0.34 17.57 -1.25
CA ASN A 164 -0.23 18.90 -1.21
C ASN A 164 -1.19 19.17 -2.39
N SER A 165 -2.17 20.04 -2.16
CA SER A 165 -3.05 20.52 -3.22
C SER A 165 -2.28 21.33 -4.28
N PRO A 166 -2.61 21.23 -5.58
CA PRO A 166 -3.74 20.50 -6.19
C PRO A 166 -3.43 19.05 -6.61
N TYR A 167 -2.29 18.49 -6.22
CA TYR A 167 -1.85 17.14 -6.62
C TYR A 167 -2.63 16.01 -5.95
N ASP A 168 -3.39 16.34 -4.89
CA ASP A 168 -4.38 15.48 -4.23
C ASP A 168 -5.66 15.28 -5.05
N THR A 169 -5.78 15.98 -6.19
CA THR A 169 -6.87 15.85 -7.15
C THR A 169 -6.34 15.52 -8.56
N PRO A 170 -7.19 15.04 -9.49
CA PRO A 170 -6.74 14.75 -10.85
C PRO A 170 -6.16 15.98 -11.57
N VAL A 171 -4.89 15.86 -11.98
CA VAL A 171 -4.13 16.84 -12.78
C VAL A 171 -3.64 16.22 -14.09
N GLU A 172 -3.27 17.06 -15.06
CA GLU A 172 -2.75 16.62 -16.37
C GLU A 172 -1.30 17.10 -16.59
N PRO A 173 -0.34 16.19 -16.86
CA PRO A 173 -0.48 14.73 -16.84
C PRO A 173 -0.75 14.20 -15.42
N GLN A 174 -1.26 12.98 -15.29
CA GLN A 174 -1.53 12.36 -13.98
C GLN A 174 -0.30 12.44 -13.06
N PHE A 175 -0.49 13.01 -11.87
CA PHE A 175 0.54 13.02 -10.84
C PHE A 175 0.71 11.61 -10.27
N LEU A 176 1.97 11.14 -10.26
CA LEU A 176 2.34 9.83 -9.68
C LEU A 176 3.38 10.00 -8.57
N PHE A 177 4.32 10.92 -8.74
CA PHE A 177 5.34 11.30 -7.78
C PHE A 177 6.02 12.59 -8.28
N PRO A 178 6.78 13.31 -7.44
CA PRO A 178 7.54 14.49 -7.82
C PRO A 178 8.64 14.15 -8.84
N GLU A 179 8.33 14.31 -10.12
CA GLU A 179 9.25 14.08 -11.24
C GLU A 179 9.86 15.41 -11.73
N LYS A 180 11.19 15.47 -11.82
CA LYS A 180 11.91 16.68 -12.23
C LYS A 180 11.54 17.06 -13.67
N GLY A 181 11.13 18.31 -13.87
CA GLY A 181 10.86 18.87 -15.19
C GLY A 181 9.45 18.65 -15.73
N VAL A 182 8.58 17.95 -15.00
CA VAL A 182 7.17 17.80 -15.37
C VAL A 182 6.39 19.05 -14.96
N LYS A 183 5.62 19.59 -15.90
CA LYS A 183 4.67 20.70 -15.65
C LYS A 183 3.26 20.13 -15.63
N TYR A 184 2.49 20.52 -14.63
CA TYR A 184 1.14 20.04 -14.42
C TYR A 184 0.11 21.13 -14.69
N LYS A 185 -1.07 20.71 -15.13
CA LYS A 185 -2.23 21.56 -15.33
C LYS A 185 -3.40 21.02 -14.52
N THR A 186 -4.25 21.92 -14.03
CA THR A 186 -5.54 21.56 -13.45
C THR A 186 -6.49 21.05 -14.52
N ARG A 187 -7.64 20.50 -14.12
CA ARG A 187 -8.73 20.13 -15.04
C ARG A 187 -9.26 21.31 -15.87
N THR A 188 -9.10 22.55 -15.40
CA THR A 188 -9.46 23.77 -16.13
C THR A 188 -8.39 24.20 -17.16
N GLY A 189 -7.26 23.48 -17.23
CA GLY A 189 -6.15 23.75 -18.16
C GLY A 189 -5.15 24.77 -17.63
N GLU A 190 -5.33 25.27 -16.40
CA GLU A 190 -4.47 26.26 -15.78
C GLU A 190 -3.16 25.63 -15.31
N SER A 191 -2.04 26.32 -15.53
CA SER A 191 -0.73 25.81 -15.13
C SER A 191 -0.56 25.89 -13.61
N ILE A 192 -0.11 24.79 -13.01
CA ILE A 192 0.14 24.72 -11.58
C ILE A 192 1.56 25.22 -11.29
N ALA A 193 1.66 26.32 -10.53
CA ALA A 193 2.94 26.93 -10.15
C ALA A 193 3.53 26.37 -8.84
N VAL A 194 2.66 25.84 -7.97
CA VAL A 194 3.04 25.20 -6.70
C VAL A 194 3.86 23.94 -7.01
N ARG A 195 4.89 23.64 -6.21
CA ARG A 195 5.66 22.41 -6.38
C ARG A 195 4.99 21.24 -5.65
N PRO A 196 5.10 20.01 -6.19
CA PRO A 196 4.58 18.84 -5.51
C PRO A 196 5.45 18.49 -4.30
N GLU A 197 4.79 18.38 -3.15
CA GLU A 197 5.37 18.00 -1.88
C GLU A 197 4.63 16.77 -1.37
N ILE A 198 5.39 15.78 -0.91
CA ILE A 198 4.85 14.56 -0.32
C ILE A 198 5.33 14.48 1.12
N GLU A 199 4.37 14.27 2.02
CA GLU A 199 4.61 13.97 3.42
C GLU A 199 4.30 12.49 3.67
N LEU A 200 5.25 11.79 4.28
CA LEU A 200 5.07 10.40 4.72
C LEU A 200 4.96 10.38 6.23
N ILE A 201 3.80 9.92 6.72
CA ILE A 201 3.49 9.86 8.14
C ILE A 201 3.64 8.43 8.62
N ASP A 202 4.48 8.22 9.63
CA ASP A 202 4.46 7.03 10.46
C ASP A 202 3.27 7.12 11.42
N VAL A 203 2.22 6.36 11.12
CA VAL A 203 1.03 6.34 11.97
C VAL A 203 1.31 5.43 13.17
N PRO A 204 1.29 5.98 14.41
CA PRO A 204 1.47 5.16 15.60
C PRO A 204 0.29 4.21 15.76
N PHE A 205 0.57 2.98 16.20
CA PHE A 205 -0.44 1.97 16.46
C PHE A 205 -0.04 1.11 17.66
N VAL A 206 -1.04 0.54 18.33
CA VAL A 206 -0.84 -0.30 19.51
C VAL A 206 -0.44 -1.70 19.05
N ARG A 207 0.75 -2.16 19.44
CA ARG A 207 1.22 -3.51 19.11
C ARG A 207 0.76 -4.47 20.20
N MET A 208 -0.27 -5.25 19.91
CA MET A 208 -0.85 -6.24 20.84
C MET A 208 -0.30 -7.65 20.64
N ARG A 209 0.52 -7.89 19.61
CA ARG A 209 1.03 -9.22 19.27
C ARG A 209 1.69 -9.94 20.45
N GLY A 210 2.62 -9.29 21.15
CA GLY A 210 3.30 -9.90 22.29
C GLY A 210 2.33 -10.27 23.43
N TRP A 211 1.34 -9.41 23.68
CA TRP A 211 0.29 -9.68 24.68
C TRP A 211 -0.58 -10.88 24.26
N TYR A 212 -0.90 -11.01 22.98
CA TYR A 212 -1.69 -12.12 22.45
C TYR A 212 -0.93 -13.45 22.48
N GLU A 213 0.34 -13.46 22.07
CA GLU A 213 1.22 -14.62 22.12
C GLU A 213 1.36 -15.16 23.55
N ASP A 214 1.50 -14.26 24.53
CA ASP A 214 1.56 -14.61 25.96
C ASP A 214 0.22 -15.15 26.49
N SER A 215 -0.91 -14.58 26.05
CA SER A 215 -2.24 -14.87 26.61
C SER A 215 -2.93 -16.08 25.99
N PHE A 216 -2.86 -16.26 24.66
CA PHE A 216 -3.64 -17.26 23.94
C PHE A 216 -2.81 -18.45 23.46
N LYS A 217 -1.47 -18.40 23.53
CA LYS A 217 -0.53 -19.48 23.16
C LYS A 217 -0.70 -20.08 21.76
N SER A 218 -1.52 -19.47 20.91
CA SER A 218 -1.76 -19.88 19.52
C SER A 218 -2.03 -18.67 18.67
N ASP A 219 -1.58 -18.68 17.42
CA ASP A 219 -1.90 -17.65 16.45
C ASP A 219 -3.37 -17.67 16.02
N PRO A 220 -4.05 -16.51 15.94
CA PRO A 220 -5.47 -16.43 15.61
C PRO A 220 -5.74 -16.75 14.14
N HIS A 221 -6.64 -17.70 13.85
CA HIS A 221 -6.84 -18.20 12.48
C HIS A 221 -7.48 -17.21 11.49
N SER A 222 -8.40 -16.34 11.94
CA SER A 222 -9.06 -15.32 11.11
C SER A 222 -9.30 -14.03 11.92
N TYR A 223 -9.56 -12.92 11.24
CA TYR A 223 -9.81 -11.64 11.90
C TYR A 223 -11.12 -11.71 12.71
N GLU A 224 -12.17 -12.25 12.10
CA GLU A 224 -13.47 -12.44 12.76
C GLU A 224 -13.34 -13.28 14.05
N ARG A 225 -12.65 -14.42 13.98
CA ARG A 225 -12.45 -15.30 15.14
C ARG A 225 -11.65 -14.61 16.25
N LEU A 226 -10.69 -13.76 15.89
CA LEU A 226 -9.94 -13.01 16.89
C LEU A 226 -10.84 -11.98 17.56
N VAL A 227 -11.58 -11.18 16.80
CA VAL A 227 -12.50 -10.18 17.35
C VAL A 227 -13.49 -10.84 18.31
N ALA A 228 -14.08 -11.96 17.92
CA ALA A 228 -15.00 -12.73 18.76
C ALA A 228 -14.33 -13.32 20.02
N GLY A 229 -13.02 -13.58 20.00
CA GLY A 229 -12.30 -14.16 21.13
C GLY A 229 -11.85 -13.17 22.19
N VAL A 230 -11.92 -11.86 21.93
CA VAL A 230 -11.48 -10.78 22.85
C VAL A 230 -12.60 -9.86 23.33
N GLN A 231 -13.82 -10.02 22.80
CA GLN A 231 -15.05 -9.36 23.25
C GLN A 231 -15.79 -10.21 24.28
#